data_AF-A0A7R8WQX7-F1
#
_entry.id   AF-A0A7R8WQX7-F1
#
_cell.length_a   1.000
_cell.length_b   1.000
_cell.length_c   1.000
_cell.angle_alpha   90.00
_cell.angle_beta   90.00
_cell.angle_gamma   90.00
#
_symmetry.space_group_name_H-M   'P 1'
#
loop_
_entity.id
_entity.type
_entity.pdbx_description
1 polymer ?
#
loop_
_entity_poly.entity_id
_entity_poly.type
_entity_poly.pdbx_seq_one_letter_code
_entity_poly.pdbx_strand_id
1 'polypeptide(L)'
;MYCGGLPDAVEQTKTDSSAFVSNWEDLEGDDDNSDPHTSIKTLLEGIIEEVTRESINGEVQYLPHHAVVKNSATTPIRPVFDASCKNYKGVDLNSCLQKGPNSIELIPSLLMKFRMKKFP
;
A
#
# COMPACT_ATOMS: atom_id res chain seq x y z
N MET A 1 36.23 -12.65 4.55
CA MET A 1 36.37 -14.10 4.80
C MET A 1 34.99 -14.63 5.14
N TYR A 2 34.52 -15.59 4.35
CA TYR A 2 33.43 -16.55 4.63
C TYR A 2 33.65 -17.25 6.00
N CYS A 3 32.72 -17.88 6.72
CA CYS A 3 31.48 -18.60 6.41
C CYS A 3 30.64 -18.68 7.71
N GLY A 4 29.32 -18.70 7.60
CA GLY A 4 28.42 -19.13 8.67
C GLY A 4 27.05 -19.47 8.09
N GLY A 5 26.95 -20.69 7.54
CA GLY A 5 25.78 -21.46 7.10
C GLY A 5 24.40 -20.79 7.01
N LEU A 6 23.86 -20.79 5.79
CA LEU A 6 22.42 -20.74 5.49
C LEU A 6 21.69 -21.84 6.28
N PRO A 7 20.42 -21.59 6.64
CA PRO A 7 19.35 -22.41 6.12
C PRO A 7 18.50 -21.56 5.19
N ASP A 8 18.41 -22.02 3.94
CA ASP A 8 17.33 -21.84 3.00
C ASP A 8 16.60 -20.49 2.99
N ALA A 9 16.99 -19.64 2.03
CA ALA A 9 16.16 -18.52 1.53
C ALA A 9 14.83 -18.98 0.88
N VAL A 10 14.41 -20.24 1.10
CA VAL A 10 13.08 -20.78 0.79
C VAL A 10 12.11 -20.57 1.98
N GLU A 11 12.60 -20.22 3.18
CA GLU A 11 11.75 -19.94 4.34
C GLU A 11 11.46 -18.45 4.58
N GLN A 12 12.32 -17.51 4.18
CA GLN A 12 12.04 -16.07 4.35
C GLN A 12 11.11 -15.44 3.29
N THR A 13 10.63 -16.21 2.32
CA THR A 13 9.49 -15.80 1.45
C THR A 13 8.21 -16.60 1.73
N LYS A 14 8.23 -17.45 2.78
CA LYS A 14 7.05 -18.14 3.33
C LYS A 14 6.70 -17.73 4.77
N THR A 15 7.45 -16.78 5.32
CA THR A 15 7.16 -16.09 6.59
C THR A 15 6.77 -14.68 6.16
N ASP A 16 5.50 -14.31 6.02
CA ASP A 16 4.47 -14.48 7.02
C ASP A 16 3.08 -14.29 6.38
N SER A 17 2.41 -15.39 6.02
CA SER A 17 0.94 -15.36 6.07
C SER A 17 0.43 -15.27 7.53
N SER A 18 1.31 -15.54 8.51
CA SER A 18 1.06 -15.46 9.96
C SER A 18 1.27 -14.06 10.57
N ALA A 19 2.29 -13.30 10.19
CA ALA A 19 2.36 -11.85 10.49
C ALA A 19 1.31 -11.03 9.73
N PHE A 20 0.75 -11.58 8.65
CA PHE A 20 -0.42 -11.03 7.97
C PHE A 20 -1.67 -10.99 8.85
N VAL A 21 -1.78 -11.86 9.86
CA VAL A 21 -2.92 -11.94 10.80
C VAL A 21 -2.62 -11.22 12.11
N SER A 22 -1.37 -11.27 12.60
CA SER A 22 -1.04 -10.80 13.96
C SER A 22 -0.97 -9.28 14.15
N ASN A 23 -1.22 -8.48 13.11
CA ASN A 23 -1.33 -7.03 13.24
C ASN A 23 -2.77 -6.50 13.18
N TRP A 24 -3.76 -7.41 13.16
CA TRP A 24 -5.19 -7.10 13.03
C TRP A 24 -6.03 -7.57 14.23
N GLU A 25 -5.47 -8.40 15.11
CA GLU A 25 -6.16 -8.93 16.30
C GLU A 25 -6.24 -7.92 17.47
N ASP A 26 -5.52 -6.80 17.42
CA ASP A 26 -5.47 -5.81 18.51
C ASP A 26 -6.60 -4.75 18.49
N LEU A 27 -7.57 -4.85 17.59
CA LEU A 27 -8.75 -3.98 17.52
C LEU A 27 -10.06 -4.72 17.89
N GLU A 28 -9.98 -5.68 18.80
CA GLU A 28 -11.17 -6.28 19.42
C GLU A 28 -11.70 -5.36 20.54
N GLY A 29 -12.58 -4.44 20.15
CA GLY A 29 -13.33 -3.60 21.06
C GLY A 29 -14.71 -3.27 20.50
N ASP A 30 -15.72 -3.91 21.09
CA ASP A 30 -17.16 -3.62 21.01
C ASP A 30 -17.93 -4.01 19.73
N ASP A 31 -18.57 -5.18 19.82
CA ASP A 31 -19.98 -5.48 19.48
C ASP A 31 -20.71 -4.58 18.44
N ASP A 32 -20.18 -4.51 17.21
CA ASP A 32 -20.91 -4.33 15.95
C ASP A 32 -19.96 -4.74 14.81
N ASN A 33 -19.80 -6.05 14.67
CA ASN A 33 -18.69 -6.73 14.00
C ASN A 33 -18.78 -6.61 12.46
N SER A 34 -18.37 -5.47 11.89
CA SER A 34 -17.99 -5.40 10.48
C SER A 34 -16.48 -5.61 10.35
N ASP A 35 -16.08 -6.82 9.98
CA ASP A 35 -14.70 -7.19 9.66
C ASP A 35 -14.02 -6.09 8.82
N PRO A 36 -12.85 -5.54 9.24
CA PRO A 36 -12.11 -4.53 8.49
C PRO A 36 -11.87 -4.89 7.03
N HIS A 37 -11.72 -6.18 6.70
CA HIS A 37 -11.59 -6.65 5.32
C HIS A 37 -12.84 -6.38 4.50
N THR A 38 -14.02 -6.58 5.09
CA THR A 38 -15.31 -6.29 4.44
C THR A 38 -15.44 -4.79 4.19
N SER A 39 -15.09 -3.95 5.17
CA SER A 39 -15.13 -2.50 5.02
C SER A 39 -14.18 -1.97 3.94
N ILE A 40 -12.96 -2.53 3.86
CA ILE A 40 -11.97 -2.16 2.82
C ILE A 40 -12.48 -2.58 1.44
N LYS A 41 -13.06 -3.78 1.30
CA LYS A 41 -13.63 -4.26 0.04
C LYS A 41 -14.74 -3.34 -0.46
N THR A 42 -15.68 -2.94 0.41
CA THR A 42 -16.75 -2.00 0.06
C THR A 42 -16.22 -0.62 -0.32
N LEU A 43 -15.19 -0.12 0.37
CA LEU A 43 -14.60 1.19 0.06
C LEU A 43 -13.96 1.24 -1.35
N LEU A 44 -13.45 0.10 -1.81
CA LEU A 44 -12.74 -0.01 -3.08
C LEU A 44 -13.60 -0.60 -4.20
N GLU A 45 -14.91 -0.72 -3.98
CA GLU A 45 -15.84 -1.25 -4.98
C GLU A 45 -15.77 -0.43 -6.29
N GLY A 46 -15.64 -1.12 -7.42
CA GLY A 46 -15.45 -0.51 -8.74
C GLY A 46 -14.03 0.02 -9.02
N ILE A 47 -13.10 -0.07 -8.05
CA ILE A 47 -11.67 0.26 -8.21
C ILE A 47 -10.82 -1.01 -8.21
N ILE A 48 -11.19 -2.02 -7.42
CA ILE A 48 -10.50 -3.32 -7.33
C ILE A 48 -11.32 -4.44 -7.97
N GLU A 49 -10.64 -5.48 -8.43
CA GLU A 49 -11.24 -6.71 -8.94
C GLU A 49 -10.70 -7.93 -8.19
N GLU A 50 -11.49 -9.00 -8.14
CA GLU A 50 -11.04 -10.27 -7.58
C GLU A 50 -10.02 -10.91 -8.52
N VAL A 51 -8.86 -11.30 -7.97
CA VAL A 51 -7.80 -11.92 -8.74
C VAL A 51 -8.18 -13.36 -9.09
N THR A 52 -8.26 -13.70 -10.38
CA THR A 52 -8.51 -15.09 -10.81
C THR A 52 -7.25 -15.95 -10.67
N ARG A 53 -7.42 -17.27 -10.63
CA ARG A 53 -6.29 -18.20 -10.51
C ARG A 53 -5.36 -18.13 -11.72
N GLU A 54 -5.91 -17.85 -12.90
CA GLU A 54 -5.14 -17.70 -14.14
C GLU A 54 -4.25 -16.46 -14.10
N SER A 55 -4.71 -15.37 -13.46
CA SER A 55 -3.93 -14.13 -13.27
C SER A 55 -2.72 -14.31 -12.35
N ILE A 56 -2.70 -15.39 -11.56
CA ILE A 56 -1.59 -15.71 -10.64
C ILE A 56 -0.51 -16.54 -11.32
N ASN A 57 -0.74 -17.05 -12.55
CA ASN A 57 0.25 -17.83 -13.28
C ASN A 57 1.46 -17.02 -13.80
N GLY A 58 1.46 -15.69 -13.61
CA GLY A 58 2.54 -14.79 -14.00
C GLY A 58 3.39 -14.28 -12.84
N GLU A 59 4.23 -13.28 -13.12
CA GLU A 59 4.95 -12.55 -12.08
C GLU A 59 4.00 -11.59 -11.36
N VAL A 60 3.53 -12.00 -10.18
CA VAL A 60 2.65 -11.20 -9.32
C VAL A 60 3.47 -10.55 -8.20
N GLN A 61 3.17 -9.28 -7.93
CA GLN A 61 3.70 -8.55 -6.79
C GLN A 61 2.56 -8.11 -5.88
N TYR A 62 2.66 -8.47 -4.60
CA TYR A 62 1.74 -8.02 -3.57
C TYR A 62 2.28 -6.78 -2.89
N LEU A 63 1.41 -5.81 -2.62
CA LEU A 63 1.74 -4.65 -1.81
C LEU A 63 1.32 -4.91 -0.36
N PRO A 64 2.23 -4.78 0.62
CA PRO A 64 1.84 -4.73 2.02
C PRO A 64 0.83 -3.61 2.23
N HIS A 65 -0.20 -3.85 3.04
CA HIS A 65 -1.18 -2.84 3.37
C HIS A 65 -1.62 -2.91 4.83
N HIS A 66 -2.09 -1.78 5.35
CA HIS A 66 -2.68 -1.69 6.68
C HIS A 66 -3.86 -0.71 6.66
N ALA A 67 -4.79 -0.88 7.59
CA ALA A 67 -5.88 0.07 7.80
C ALA A 67 -5.42 1.21 8.70
N VAL A 68 -5.76 2.44 8.30
CA VAL A 68 -5.69 3.61 9.17
C VAL A 68 -7.10 3.98 9.58
N VAL A 69 -7.38 3.88 10.87
CA VAL A 69 -8.66 4.27 11.47
C VAL A 69 -8.63 5.76 11.78
N LYS A 70 -9.68 6.48 11.39
CA LYS A 70 -9.84 7.92 11.64
C LYS A 70 -11.24 8.21 12.15
N ASN A 71 -11.35 9.17 13.05
CA ASN A 71 -12.65 9.74 13.43
C ASN A 71 -13.17 10.64 12.30
N SER A 72 -13.83 10.03 11.31
CA SER A 72 -14.40 10.68 10.13
C SER A 72 -15.76 10.09 9.82
N ALA A 73 -16.76 10.94 9.58
CA ALA A 73 -18.14 10.50 9.34
C ALA A 73 -18.31 9.73 8.02
N THR A 74 -17.49 10.02 7.00
CA THR A 74 -17.66 9.45 5.65
C THR A 74 -16.64 8.37 5.31
N THR A 75 -15.45 8.40 5.91
CA THR A 75 -14.36 7.46 5.60
C THR A 75 -13.58 7.12 6.87
N PRO A 76 -14.19 6.32 7.75
CA PRO A 76 -13.60 5.97 9.04
C PRO A 76 -12.37 5.05 8.89
N ILE A 77 -12.29 4.27 7.81
CA ILE A 77 -11.17 3.37 7.52
C ILE A 77 -10.53 3.76 6.19
N ARG A 78 -9.20 3.79 6.15
CA ARG A 78 -8.42 4.05 4.92
C ARG A 78 -7.35 2.98 4.74
N PRO A 79 -7.40 2.15 3.68
CA PRO A 79 -6.32 1.23 3.37
C PRO A 79 -5.10 2.02 2.86
N VAL A 80 -3.93 1.72 3.41
CA VAL A 80 -2.65 2.28 2.97
C VAL A 80 -1.80 1.16 2.43
N PHE A 81 -1.35 1.29 1.18
CA PHE A 81 -0.49 0.32 0.50
C PHE A 81 0.95 0.84 0.43
N ASP A 82 1.91 0.01 0.81
CA ASP A 82 3.34 0.34 0.70
C ASP A 82 3.89 -0.05 -0.68
N ALA A 83 3.87 0.91 -1.60
CA ALA A 83 4.44 0.76 -2.95
C ALA A 83 6.00 0.79 -2.98
N SER A 84 6.65 1.08 -1.86
CA SER A 84 8.12 1.11 -1.75
C SER A 84 8.71 -0.20 -1.22
N CYS A 85 7.86 -1.12 -0.76
CA CYS A 85 8.29 -2.43 -0.34
C CYS A 85 8.89 -3.21 -1.52
N LYS A 86 10.12 -3.68 -1.33
CA LYS A 86 10.85 -4.45 -2.34
C LYS A 86 10.46 -5.91 -2.27
N ASN A 87 10.23 -6.52 -3.43
CA ASN A 87 10.05 -7.96 -3.55
C ASN A 87 11.40 -8.72 -3.36
N TYR A 88 11.36 -10.05 -3.43
CA TYR A 88 12.56 -10.91 -3.31
C TYR A 88 13.63 -10.65 -4.38
N LYS A 89 13.27 -9.99 -5.50
CA LYS A 89 14.20 -9.56 -6.55
C LYS A 89 14.77 -8.16 -6.29
N GLY A 90 14.40 -7.51 -5.19
CA GLY A 90 14.84 -6.16 -4.83
C GLY A 90 14.14 -5.04 -5.59
N VAL A 91 13.00 -5.33 -6.24
CA VAL A 91 12.23 -4.39 -7.07
C VAL A 91 11.00 -3.90 -6.31
N ASP A 92 10.75 -2.59 -6.33
CA ASP A 92 9.55 -1.95 -5.77
C ASP A 92 8.67 -1.34 -6.87
N LEU A 93 7.38 -1.14 -6.59
CA LEU A 93 6.43 -0.67 -7.60
C LEU A 93 6.80 0.73 -8.12
N ASN A 94 7.24 1.63 -7.24
CA ASN A 94 7.61 3.00 -7.60
C ASN A 94 8.80 3.04 -8.59
N SER A 95 9.70 2.05 -8.55
CA SER A 95 10.82 1.91 -9.46
C SER A 95 10.43 1.38 -10.84
N CYS A 96 9.32 0.65 -10.95
CA CYS A 96 8.80 0.10 -12.20
C CYS A 96 7.95 1.09 -13.00
N LEU A 97 7.38 2.10 -12.35
CA LEU A 97 6.53 3.09 -13.00
C LEU A 97 7.35 4.17 -13.70
N GLN A 98 6.99 4.48 -14.95
CA GLN A 98 7.61 5.58 -15.69
C GLN A 98 7.24 6.92 -15.05
N LYS A 99 8.25 7.72 -14.68
CA LYS A 99 8.03 9.08 -14.20
C LYS A 99 7.59 9.99 -15.35
N GLY A 100 6.42 10.60 -15.22
CA GLY A 100 5.97 11.66 -16.11
C GLY A 100 6.77 12.96 -15.93
N PRO A 101 6.64 13.93 -16.86
CA PRO A 101 7.19 15.26 -16.66
C PRO A 101 6.60 15.93 -15.41
N ASN A 102 7.41 16.67 -14.67
CA ASN A 102 6.93 17.41 -13.49
C ASN A 102 6.19 18.67 -13.92
N SER A 103 4.85 18.61 -13.93
CA SER A 103 3.98 19.73 -14.29
C SER A 103 3.59 20.62 -13.10
N ILE A 104 4.10 20.34 -11.90
CA ILE A 104 3.79 21.13 -10.70
C ILE A 104 4.70 22.37 -10.69
N GLU A 105 4.08 23.56 -10.69
CA GLU A 105 4.83 24.80 -10.50
C GLU A 105 5.49 24.83 -9.12
N LEU A 106 6.70 25.39 -9.06
CA LEU A 106 7.37 25.60 -7.79
C LEU A 106 6.53 26.50 -6.88
N ILE A 107 6.31 26.07 -5.64
CA ILE A 107 5.53 26.83 -4.64
C ILE A 107 6.01 28.29 -4.53
N PRO A 108 7.32 28.61 -4.49
CA PRO A 108 7.77 30.00 -4.50
C PRO A 108 7.28 30.79 -5.72
N SER A 109 7.35 30.22 -6.92
CA SER A 109 6.89 30.86 -8.16
C SER A 109 5.39 31.14 -8.11
N LEU A 110 4.60 30.19 -7.62
CA LEU A 110 3.16 30.34 -7.45
C LEU A 110 2.83 31.44 -6.43
N LEU A 111 3.49 31.45 -5.27
CA LEU A 111 3.32 32.47 -4.24
C LEU A 111 3.67 33.88 -4.76
N MET A 112 4.72 34.02 -5.58
CA MET A 112 5.07 35.29 -6.19
C MET A 112 3.99 35.80 -7.15
N LYS A 113 3.38 34.93 -7.97
CA LYS A 113 2.26 35.29 -8.85
C LYS A 113 1.06 35.85 -8.07
N PHE A 114 0.68 35.19 -6.97
CA PHE A 114 -0.36 35.68 -6.06
C PHE A 114 -0.04 37.06 -5.48
N ARG A 115 1.19 37.28 -4.99
CA ARG A 115 1.61 38.59 -4.45
C ARG A 115 1.57 39.71 -5.50
N MET A 116 1.91 39.38 -6.74
CA MET A 116 1.90 40.33 -7.85
C MET A 116 0.52 40.55 -8.48
N LYS A 117 -0.55 39.89 -7.99
CA LYS A 117 -1.90 39.89 -8.60
C LYS A 117 -1.89 39.50 -10.09
N LYS A 118 -0.90 38.72 -10.51
CA LYS A 118 -0.80 38.17 -11.87
C LYS A 118 -1.33 36.75 -11.83
N PHE A 119 -2.62 36.61 -12.07
CA PHE A 119 -3.26 35.31 -12.26
C PHE A 119 -3.18 34.93 -13.75
N PRO A 120 -3.01 33.63 -14.09
CA PRO A 120 -3.33 33.14 -15.43
C PRO A 120 -4.85 33.23 -15.71
#